data_AF-A0A0S2LYE2-F1
#
_entry.id   AF-A0A0S2LYE2-F1
#
_cell.length_a   1.000
_cell.length_b   1.000
_cell.length_c   1.000
_cell.angle_alpha   90.00
_cell.angle_beta   90.00
_cell.angle_gamma   90.00
#
_symmetry.space_group_name_H-M   'P 1'
#
loop_
_entity.id
_entity.type
_entity.pdbx_description
1 polymer ?
#
loop_
_entity_poly.entity_id
_entity_poly.type
_entity_poly.pdbx_seq_one_letter_code
_entity_poly.pdbx_strand_id
1 'polypeptide(L)'
;MDTSPTEARFTQLWPKGRIIATTEQLLSSGLTTRNLEVAVNAGLVRRMRRGVYIPMHQWQGRKPWIQDKLVLSGHIVQSKGRHVYSHFSAARLHHLHVWNSSPLIHISSSYNSSHSKIAPDVVMHTQDVPDEAVVERVIQGLGLVRFTTLERTVLDCATVAPFAQAVVIGDSALAAGLSLHDLDQLLVGAMGRRGIRRARRAISSLSAASESAGETRTRLIVGELPIEQPEQQVWISTNNGRFRVDFLWRGLRLRLRPVEWWSLTETLSTLTTARPRSRR
;
A
#
# COMPACT_ATOMS: atom_id res chain seq x y z
N MET A 1 10.53 -13.75 33.06
CA MET A 1 11.41 -12.72 32.48
C MET A 1 10.94 -11.40 33.04
N ASP A 2 11.68 -10.83 33.98
CA ASP A 2 11.31 -9.56 34.61
C ASP A 2 11.42 -8.45 33.56
N THR A 3 10.30 -7.84 33.20
CA THR A 3 10.31 -6.66 32.35
C THR A 3 10.96 -5.51 33.12
N SER A 4 11.93 -4.83 32.50
CA SER A 4 12.56 -3.67 33.11
C SER A 4 11.48 -2.66 33.55
N PRO A 5 11.60 -2.00 34.73
CA PRO A 5 10.65 -0.96 35.16
C PRO A 5 10.42 0.12 34.08
N THR A 6 11.42 0.34 33.23
CA THR A 6 11.35 1.26 32.09
C THR A 6 10.42 0.74 30.98
N GLU A 7 10.48 -0.55 30.67
CA GLU A 7 9.65 -1.20 29.64
C GLU A 7 8.18 -1.27 30.05
N ALA A 8 7.91 -1.61 31.31
CA ALA A 8 6.55 -1.62 31.86
C ALA A 8 5.91 -0.23 31.79
N ARG A 9 6.64 0.81 32.23
CA ARG A 9 6.19 2.20 32.15
C ARG A 9 5.94 2.65 30.72
N PHE A 10 6.83 2.28 29.81
CA PHE A 10 6.70 2.66 28.39
C PHE A 10 5.48 2.01 27.74
N THR A 11 5.24 0.74 28.03
CA THR A 11 4.09 -0.01 27.52
C THR A 11 2.77 0.55 28.07
N GLN A 12 2.74 0.92 29.35
CA GLN A 12 1.55 1.49 30.00
C GLN A 12 1.20 2.89 29.48
N LEU A 13 2.21 3.74 29.26
CA LEU A 13 2.02 5.14 28.84
C LEU A 13 1.98 5.31 27.31
N TRP A 14 2.10 4.23 26.54
CA TRP A 14 1.97 4.32 25.10
C TRP A 14 0.53 4.71 24.70
N PRO A 15 0.32 5.69 23.79
CA PRO A 15 -1.01 6.10 23.36
C PRO A 15 -1.84 4.92 22.82
N LYS A 16 -2.99 4.65 23.46
CA LYS A 16 -3.89 3.55 23.08
C LYS A 16 -4.35 3.68 21.62
N GLY A 17 -4.43 2.55 20.91
CA GLY A 17 -4.90 2.49 19.53
C GLY A 17 -3.93 3.06 18.49
N ARG A 18 -2.66 3.30 18.86
CA ARG A 18 -1.63 3.79 17.94
C ARG A 18 -0.47 2.81 17.87
N ILE A 19 -0.04 2.48 16.66
CA ILE A 19 1.21 1.73 16.45
C ILE A 19 2.41 2.69 16.38
N ILE A 20 2.17 3.92 15.92
CA ILE A 20 3.18 4.98 15.77
C ILE A 20 2.73 6.19 16.58
N ALA A 21 3.67 6.82 17.29
CA ALA A 21 3.40 8.00 18.10
C ALA A 21 4.43 9.12 17.85
N THR A 22 3.96 10.36 17.90
CA THR A 22 4.83 11.54 17.87
C THR A 22 5.39 11.85 19.25
N THR A 23 6.45 12.66 19.28
CA THR A 23 6.96 13.24 20.54
C THR A 23 5.85 13.96 21.27
N GLU A 24 5.08 14.81 20.57
CA GLU A 24 3.93 15.52 21.12
C GLU A 24 2.93 14.56 21.81
N GLN A 25 2.57 13.46 21.16
CA GLN A 25 1.64 12.47 21.71
C GLN A 25 2.20 11.71 22.92
N LEU A 26 3.49 11.38 22.89
CA LEU A 26 4.17 10.67 23.98
C LEU A 26 4.36 11.58 25.21
N LEU A 27 4.65 12.86 24.99
CA LEU A 27 4.71 13.84 26.07
C LEU A 27 3.33 14.05 26.71
N SER A 28 2.28 14.16 25.88
CA SER A 28 0.89 14.25 26.37
C SER A 28 0.42 13.00 27.12
N SER A 29 1.05 11.84 26.89
CA SER A 29 0.76 10.61 27.65
C SER A 29 1.59 10.47 28.93
N GLY A 30 2.39 11.49 29.29
CA GLY A 30 3.16 11.53 30.54
C GLY A 30 4.58 10.96 30.45
N LEU A 31 5.06 10.62 29.25
CA LEU A 31 6.47 10.33 29.03
C LEU A 31 7.27 11.64 28.97
N THR A 32 8.54 11.58 29.35
CA THR A 32 9.48 12.71 29.19
C THR A 32 10.44 12.47 28.03
N THR A 33 11.09 13.52 27.53
CA THR A 33 12.16 13.40 26.53
C THR A 33 13.28 12.46 27.00
N ARG A 34 13.65 12.53 28.29
CA ARG A 34 14.61 11.61 28.91
C ARG A 34 14.13 10.16 28.87
N ASN A 35 12.83 9.90 29.10
CA ASN A 35 12.28 8.54 28.96
C ASN A 35 12.39 8.04 27.52
N LEU A 36 12.18 8.90 26.52
CA LEU A 36 12.30 8.54 25.11
C LEU A 36 13.75 8.20 24.74
N GLU A 37 14.72 9.00 25.19
CA GLU A 37 16.15 8.73 24.95
C GLU A 37 16.58 7.40 25.55
N VAL A 38 16.20 7.15 26.82
CA VAL A 38 16.48 5.87 27.49
C VAL A 38 15.81 4.71 26.75
N ALA A 39 14.55 4.85 26.32
CA ALA A 39 13.83 3.80 25.60
C ALA A 39 14.43 3.50 24.21
N VAL A 40 14.93 4.52 23.51
CA VAL A 40 15.64 4.34 22.24
C VAL A 40 16.98 3.63 22.48
N ASN A 41 17.77 4.06 23.46
CA ASN A 41 19.07 3.46 23.76
C ASN A 41 18.94 2.02 24.27
N ALA A 42 17.87 1.72 25.01
CA ALA A 42 17.54 0.37 25.47
C ALA A 42 16.90 -0.51 24.38
N GLY A 43 16.65 0.00 23.17
CA GLY A 43 16.04 -0.77 22.09
C GLY A 43 14.55 -1.10 22.29
N LEU A 44 13.86 -0.45 23.23
CA LEU A 44 12.43 -0.64 23.48
C LEU A 44 11.57 0.02 22.39
N VAL A 45 12.07 1.10 21.82
CA VAL A 45 11.48 1.78 20.67
C VAL A 45 12.48 2.05 19.58
N ARG A 46 11.99 2.08 18.35
CA ARG A 46 12.74 2.59 17.21
C ARG A 46 12.29 4.01 16.91
N ARG A 47 13.26 4.92 16.83
CA ARG A 47 13.04 6.24 16.22
C ARG A 47 12.97 6.07 14.71
N MET A 48 11.78 6.20 14.14
CA MET A 48 11.58 6.06 12.70
C MET A 48 12.07 7.30 11.95
N ARG A 49 11.71 8.47 12.49
CA ARG A 49 12.03 9.79 11.94
C ARG A 49 12.22 10.77 13.09
N ARG A 50 12.63 12.01 12.79
CA ARG A 50 12.69 13.06 13.80
C ARG A 50 11.31 13.22 14.47
N GLY A 51 11.25 12.84 15.74
CA GLY A 51 10.08 13.00 16.61
C GLY A 51 8.96 11.99 16.40
N VAL A 52 9.21 10.89 15.67
CA VAL A 52 8.24 9.81 15.44
C VAL A 52 8.85 8.47 15.82
N TYR A 53 8.11 7.70 16.61
CA TYR A 53 8.58 6.46 17.24
C TYR A 53 7.59 5.32 17.02
N ILE A 54 8.13 4.09 17.04
CA ILE A 54 7.37 2.83 17.02
C ILE A 54 7.93 1.89 18.10
N PRO A 55 7.10 1.12 18.81
CA PRO A 55 7.58 0.08 19.72
C PRO A 55 8.39 -0.97 18.97
N MET A 56 9.52 -1.41 19.52
CA MET A 56 10.42 -2.31 18.82
C MET A 56 9.74 -3.64 18.48
N HIS A 57 8.90 -4.18 19.36
CA HIS A 57 8.11 -5.39 19.09
C HIS A 57 7.11 -5.26 17.92
N GLN A 58 6.69 -4.03 17.57
CA GLN A 58 5.84 -3.78 16.40
C GLN A 58 6.65 -3.69 15.10
N TRP A 59 7.95 -3.41 15.20
CA TRP A 59 8.86 -3.24 14.06
C TRP A 59 9.66 -4.51 13.74
N GLN A 60 10.19 -5.18 14.78
CA GLN A 60 11.08 -6.32 14.66
C GLN A 60 10.40 -7.51 14.01
N GLY A 61 11.11 -8.20 13.11
CA GLY A 61 10.60 -9.37 12.40
C GLY A 61 9.49 -9.08 11.38
N ARG A 62 9.07 -7.81 11.21
CA ARG A 62 8.11 -7.45 10.16
C ARG A 62 8.75 -7.60 8.78
N LYS A 63 7.98 -8.19 7.86
CA LYS A 63 8.38 -8.34 6.46
C LYS A 63 8.60 -6.95 5.81
N PRO A 64 9.49 -6.81 4.81
CA PRO A 64 9.85 -5.51 4.23
C PRO A 64 8.64 -4.67 3.79
N TRP A 65 7.66 -5.27 3.11
CA TRP A 65 6.46 -4.55 2.66
C TRP A 65 5.55 -4.05 3.79
N ILE A 66 5.62 -4.66 4.98
CA ILE A 66 4.94 -4.13 6.18
C ILE A 66 5.73 -2.94 6.72
N GLN A 67 7.06 -3.02 6.72
CA GLN A 67 7.93 -1.92 7.13
C GLN A 67 7.74 -0.69 6.22
N ASP A 68 7.59 -0.87 4.91
CA ASP A 68 7.27 0.22 3.98
C ASP A 68 6.00 0.99 4.37
N LYS A 69 4.93 0.25 4.71
CA LYS A 69 3.66 0.84 5.17
C LYS A 69 3.82 1.59 6.48
N LEU A 70 4.64 1.06 7.40
CA LEU A 70 4.95 1.73 8.68
C LEU A 70 5.79 2.99 8.47
N VAL A 71 6.78 2.96 7.58
CA VAL A 71 7.61 4.12 7.22
C VAL A 71 6.75 5.22 6.61
N LEU A 72 5.87 4.89 5.67
CA LEU A 72 4.88 5.81 5.12
C LEU A 72 3.98 6.41 6.21
N SER A 73 3.47 5.56 7.11
CA SER A 73 2.65 6.00 8.25
C SER A 73 3.39 6.98 9.16
N GLY A 74 4.67 6.72 9.42
CA GLY A 74 5.52 7.62 10.20
C GLY A 74 5.74 8.96 9.51
N HIS A 75 5.85 8.98 8.19
CA HIS A 75 5.96 10.22 7.41
C HIS A 75 4.66 11.03 7.48
N ILE A 76 3.50 10.38 7.28
CA ILE A 76 2.16 11.01 7.38
C ILE A 76 1.97 11.70 8.71
N VAL A 77 2.26 11.00 9.80
CA VAL A 77 2.12 11.51 11.15
C VAL A 77 3.08 12.68 11.41
N GLN A 78 4.34 12.58 10.95
CA GLN A 78 5.31 13.66 11.09
C GLN A 78 4.89 14.92 10.32
N SER A 79 4.42 14.75 9.09
CA SER A 79 4.02 15.85 8.22
C SER A 79 2.63 16.40 8.54
N LYS A 80 1.92 15.82 9.52
CA LYS A 80 0.53 16.15 9.88
C LYS A 80 -0.40 16.17 8.65
N GLY A 81 -0.24 15.20 7.74
CA GLY A 81 -1.10 15.09 6.55
C GLY A 81 -0.95 16.19 5.48
N ARG A 82 0.06 17.07 5.57
CA ARG A 82 0.21 18.23 4.68
C ARG A 82 0.48 17.92 3.20
N HIS A 83 1.03 16.74 2.91
CA HIS A 83 1.40 16.35 1.56
C HIS A 83 0.29 15.58 0.87
N VAL A 84 0.21 15.71 -0.45
CA VAL A 84 -0.56 14.81 -1.31
C VAL A 84 0.32 13.62 -1.66
N TYR A 85 0.02 12.45 -1.11
CA TYR A 85 0.72 11.21 -1.45
C TYR A 85 0.27 10.70 -2.82
N SER A 86 1.20 10.17 -3.60
CA SER A 86 0.92 9.69 -4.97
C SER A 86 1.68 8.40 -5.27
N HIS A 87 1.53 7.88 -6.50
CA HIS A 87 2.24 6.69 -6.98
C HIS A 87 2.16 5.53 -5.97
N PHE A 88 3.29 4.87 -5.65
CA PHE A 88 3.31 3.72 -4.76
C PHE A 88 2.91 4.02 -3.32
N SER A 89 2.98 5.28 -2.87
CA SER A 89 2.48 5.65 -1.54
C SER A 89 0.96 5.73 -1.54
N ALA A 90 0.36 6.37 -2.55
CA ALA A 90 -1.10 6.35 -2.71
C ALA A 90 -1.62 4.93 -2.97
N ALA A 91 -0.93 4.11 -3.75
CA ALA A 91 -1.31 2.71 -3.98
C ALA A 91 -1.35 1.91 -2.66
N ARG A 92 -0.39 2.12 -1.77
CA ARG A 92 -0.40 1.53 -0.41
C ARG A 92 -1.56 2.04 0.45
N LEU A 93 -1.95 3.32 0.31
CA LEU A 93 -3.09 3.93 1.02
C LEU A 93 -4.46 3.49 0.49
N HIS A 94 -4.54 3.16 -0.80
CA HIS A 94 -5.70 2.50 -1.42
C HIS A 94 -5.75 0.99 -1.13
N HIS A 95 -4.79 0.46 -0.36
CA HIS A 95 -4.66 -0.97 -0.04
C HIS A 95 -4.43 -1.87 -1.26
N LEU A 96 -3.84 -1.33 -2.33
CA LEU A 96 -3.53 -2.09 -3.54
C LEU A 96 -2.34 -3.03 -3.36
N HIS A 97 -2.25 -4.02 -4.25
CA HIS A 97 -1.08 -4.88 -4.37
C HIS A 97 0.12 -4.11 -4.93
N VAL A 98 1.08 -3.80 -4.06
CA VAL A 98 2.34 -3.12 -4.41
C VAL A 98 3.49 -4.13 -4.32
N TRP A 99 3.62 -4.95 -5.37
CA TRP A 99 4.60 -6.03 -5.42
C TRP A 99 5.96 -5.57 -5.94
N ASN A 100 7.01 -5.76 -5.13
CA ASN A 100 8.41 -5.50 -5.49
C ASN A 100 8.66 -4.08 -6.04
N SER A 101 7.86 -3.11 -5.61
CA SER A 101 7.98 -1.71 -6.02
C SER A 101 8.80 -0.89 -5.02
N SER A 102 9.16 0.34 -5.42
CA SER A 102 9.96 1.25 -4.59
C SER A 102 9.40 1.39 -3.16
N PRO A 103 10.24 1.24 -2.11
CA PRO A 103 9.85 1.46 -0.72
C PRO A 103 9.80 2.96 -0.35
N LEU A 104 10.27 3.84 -1.24
CA LEU A 104 10.32 5.28 -0.99
C LEU A 104 8.92 5.89 -0.88
N ILE A 105 8.85 7.01 -0.18
CA ILE A 105 7.62 7.76 0.02
C ILE A 105 7.44 8.71 -1.16
N HIS A 106 6.37 8.54 -1.92
CA HIS A 106 6.05 9.34 -3.08
C HIS A 106 5.01 10.42 -2.74
N ILE A 107 5.37 11.67 -3.01
CA ILE A 107 4.48 12.83 -2.85
C ILE A 107 4.43 13.61 -4.16
N SER A 108 3.32 14.32 -4.38
CA SER A 108 3.16 15.26 -5.48
C SER A 108 3.17 16.69 -4.99
N SER A 109 3.77 17.59 -5.77
CA SER A 109 3.71 19.03 -5.55
C SER A 109 3.61 19.77 -6.87
N SER A 110 2.84 20.86 -6.91
CA SER A 110 2.71 21.77 -8.05
C SER A 110 3.92 22.69 -8.22
N TYR A 111 4.83 22.75 -7.24
CA TYR A 111 6.04 23.59 -7.29
C TYR A 111 7.32 22.76 -7.10
N ASN A 112 8.38 23.20 -7.76
CA ASN A 112 9.72 22.68 -7.52
C ASN A 112 10.21 23.17 -6.16
N SER A 113 10.12 22.31 -5.14
CA SER A 113 10.88 22.51 -3.91
C SER A 113 12.36 22.22 -4.15
N SER A 114 13.27 22.97 -3.51
CA SER A 114 14.69 22.66 -3.55
C SER A 114 14.94 21.24 -3.03
N HIS A 115 15.61 20.40 -3.83
CA HIS A 115 15.91 19.00 -3.48
C HIS A 115 16.64 18.84 -2.13
N SER A 116 17.41 19.84 -1.70
CA SER A 116 18.11 19.86 -0.40
C SER A 116 17.18 19.86 0.82
N LYS A 117 15.89 20.13 0.65
CA LYS A 117 14.89 20.14 1.73
C LYS A 117 14.08 18.84 1.83
N ILE A 118 14.31 17.89 0.91
CA ILE A 118 13.54 16.65 0.82
C ILE A 118 14.32 15.56 1.56
N ALA A 119 13.61 14.79 2.40
CA ALA A 119 14.22 13.67 3.10
C ALA A 119 14.68 12.59 2.10
N PRO A 120 15.79 11.86 2.36
CA PRO A 120 16.38 10.92 1.42
C PRO A 120 15.47 9.74 1.07
N ASP A 121 14.49 9.44 1.91
CA ASP A 121 13.48 8.40 1.71
C ASP A 121 12.21 8.91 0.99
N VAL A 122 12.21 10.17 0.53
CA VAL A 122 11.06 10.82 -0.11
C VAL A 122 11.39 11.16 -1.57
N VAL A 123 10.51 10.74 -2.47
CA VAL A 123 10.49 11.12 -3.88
C VAL A 123 9.38 12.14 -4.08
N MET A 124 9.75 13.36 -4.41
CA MET A 124 8.80 14.39 -4.79
C MET A 124 8.66 14.41 -6.31
N HIS A 125 7.42 14.27 -6.77
CA HIS A 125 7.06 14.41 -8.16
C HIS A 125 6.51 15.81 -8.40
N THR A 126 7.18 16.56 -9.27
CA THR A 126 6.68 17.85 -9.74
C THR A 126 5.58 17.60 -10.75
N GLN A 127 4.34 17.64 -10.28
CA GLN A 127 3.17 17.45 -11.10
C GLN A 127 2.00 18.20 -10.49
N ASP A 128 1.23 18.84 -11.34
CA ASP A 128 -0.04 19.41 -10.92
C ASP A 128 -1.02 18.27 -10.61
N VAL A 129 -1.64 18.36 -9.44
CA VAL A 129 -2.67 17.42 -9.00
C VAL A 129 -3.88 18.27 -8.71
N PRO A 130 -4.87 18.30 -9.62
CA PRO A 130 -6.05 19.10 -9.40
C PRO A 130 -6.86 18.51 -8.24
N ASP A 131 -7.66 19.33 -7.58
CA ASP A 131 -8.34 18.96 -6.34
C ASP A 131 -9.28 17.76 -6.52
N GLU A 132 -9.91 17.61 -7.69
CA GLU A 132 -10.74 16.44 -8.03
C GLU A 132 -9.95 15.13 -8.12
N ALA A 133 -8.63 15.22 -8.31
CA ALA A 133 -7.72 14.07 -8.31
C ALA A 133 -7.13 13.80 -6.90
N VAL A 134 -7.65 14.44 -5.85
CA VAL A 134 -7.24 14.23 -4.45
C VAL A 134 -8.38 13.67 -3.63
N VAL A 135 -8.07 12.60 -2.88
CA VAL A 135 -8.92 12.03 -1.84
C VAL A 135 -8.38 12.47 -0.49
N GLU A 136 -9.29 12.93 0.37
CA GLU A 136 -9.00 13.21 1.78
C GLU A 136 -9.69 12.19 2.68
N ARG A 137 -8.92 11.54 3.55
CA ARG A 137 -9.44 10.52 4.47
C ARG A 137 -8.82 10.66 5.85
N VAL A 138 -9.66 10.58 6.88
CA VAL A 138 -9.16 10.43 8.25
C VAL A 138 -8.88 8.95 8.50
N ILE A 139 -7.61 8.62 8.74
CA ILE A 139 -7.16 7.25 9.03
C ILE A 139 -6.82 7.14 10.52
N GLN A 140 -7.36 6.12 11.18
CA GLN A 140 -7.13 5.88 12.60
C GLN A 140 -5.63 5.75 12.88
N GLY A 141 -5.14 6.53 13.86
CA GLY A 141 -3.72 6.58 14.22
C GLY A 141 -2.86 7.48 13.33
N LEU A 142 -3.30 7.87 12.13
CA LEU A 142 -2.54 8.75 11.23
C LEU A 142 -3.09 10.19 11.15
N GLY A 143 -4.40 10.36 11.36
CA GLY A 143 -5.09 11.65 11.20
C GLY A 143 -5.59 11.87 9.77
N LEU A 144 -5.74 13.13 9.36
CA LEU A 144 -6.12 13.47 7.99
C LEU A 144 -4.98 13.12 7.02
N VAL A 145 -5.30 12.41 5.95
CA VAL A 145 -4.35 12.01 4.90
C VAL A 145 -4.93 12.41 3.55
N ARG A 146 -4.09 13.05 2.72
CA ARG A 146 -4.44 13.48 1.35
C ARG A 146 -3.65 12.65 0.36
N PHE A 147 -4.30 12.02 -0.60
CA PHE A 147 -3.63 11.19 -1.59
C PHE A 147 -4.40 11.14 -2.90
N THR A 148 -3.74 10.77 -3.99
CA THR A 148 -4.37 10.78 -5.33
C THR A 148 -5.55 9.82 -5.43
N THR A 149 -6.55 10.12 -6.26
CA THR A 149 -7.66 9.21 -6.60
C THR A 149 -7.14 7.88 -7.15
N LEU A 150 -8.01 6.86 -7.20
CA LEU A 150 -7.60 5.51 -7.58
C LEU A 150 -7.06 5.48 -9.02
N GLU A 151 -7.76 6.13 -9.95
CA GLU A 151 -7.41 6.26 -11.37
C GLU A 151 -6.09 7.01 -11.55
N ARG A 152 -5.95 8.16 -10.88
CA ARG A 152 -4.72 8.96 -10.90
C ARG A 152 -3.55 8.17 -10.35
N THR A 153 -3.76 7.42 -9.27
CA THR A 153 -2.74 6.59 -8.63
C THR A 153 -2.25 5.50 -9.58
N VAL A 154 -3.15 4.79 -10.24
CA VAL A 154 -2.80 3.73 -11.21
C VAL A 154 -2.02 4.31 -12.39
N LEU A 155 -2.50 5.41 -12.97
CA LEU A 155 -1.82 6.12 -14.05
C LEU A 155 -0.39 6.54 -13.63
N ASP A 156 -0.27 7.25 -12.51
CA ASP A 156 1.01 7.73 -12.00
C ASP A 156 1.97 6.55 -11.72
N CYS A 157 1.51 5.47 -11.09
CA CYS A 157 2.32 4.27 -10.90
C CYS A 157 2.79 3.69 -12.25
N ALA A 158 1.90 3.59 -13.23
CA ALA A 158 2.20 2.98 -14.52
C ALA A 158 3.20 3.80 -15.37
N THR A 159 3.36 5.10 -15.10
CA THR A 159 4.38 5.93 -15.76
C THR A 159 5.81 5.63 -15.29
N VAL A 160 5.99 5.15 -14.06
CA VAL A 160 7.31 4.93 -13.44
C VAL A 160 7.66 3.46 -13.18
N ALA A 161 6.66 2.63 -12.92
CA ALA A 161 6.86 1.23 -12.52
C ALA A 161 7.28 0.35 -13.71
N PRO A 162 8.07 -0.72 -13.49
CA PRO A 162 8.22 -1.82 -14.44
C PRO A 162 6.86 -2.40 -14.83
N PHE A 163 6.74 -2.91 -16.06
CA PHE A 163 5.48 -3.36 -16.67
C PHE A 163 4.66 -4.28 -15.76
N ALA A 164 5.24 -5.40 -15.30
CA ALA A 164 4.52 -6.35 -14.43
C ALA A 164 4.03 -5.73 -13.12
N GLN A 165 4.80 -4.81 -12.52
CA GLN A 165 4.40 -4.15 -11.28
C GLN A 165 3.25 -3.16 -11.50
N ALA A 166 3.29 -2.43 -12.61
CA ALA A 166 2.20 -1.53 -13.01
C ALA A 166 0.89 -2.30 -13.22
N VAL A 167 0.95 -3.46 -13.88
CA VAL A 167 -0.23 -4.31 -14.11
C VAL A 167 -0.74 -4.91 -12.80
N VAL A 168 0.13 -5.36 -11.89
CA VAL A 168 -0.29 -5.85 -10.55
C VAL A 168 -1.06 -4.78 -9.77
N ILE A 169 -0.58 -3.53 -9.78
CA ILE A 169 -1.26 -2.40 -9.14
C ILE A 169 -2.60 -2.13 -9.83
N GLY A 170 -2.63 -2.14 -11.16
CA GLY A 170 -3.85 -1.89 -11.94
C GLY A 170 -4.92 -2.98 -11.79
N ASP A 171 -4.55 -4.26 -11.83
CA ASP A 171 -5.47 -5.39 -11.61
C ASP A 171 -6.09 -5.31 -10.20
N SER A 172 -5.27 -5.04 -9.19
CA SER A 172 -5.75 -4.82 -7.82
C SER A 172 -6.66 -3.60 -7.70
N ALA A 173 -6.41 -2.54 -8.47
CA ALA A 173 -7.28 -1.37 -8.52
C ALA A 173 -8.63 -1.67 -9.20
N LEU A 174 -8.65 -2.48 -10.27
CA LEU A 174 -9.91 -2.97 -10.88
C LEU A 174 -10.75 -3.75 -9.88
N ALA A 175 -10.14 -4.64 -9.10
CA ALA A 175 -10.83 -5.35 -8.03
C ALA A 175 -11.35 -4.40 -6.92
N ALA A 176 -10.69 -3.26 -6.71
CA ALA A 176 -11.10 -2.21 -5.78
C ALA A 176 -12.15 -1.23 -6.35
N GLY A 177 -12.63 -1.45 -7.58
CA GLY A 177 -13.69 -0.64 -8.20
C GLY A 177 -13.20 0.48 -9.13
N LEU A 178 -11.94 0.44 -9.59
CA LEU A 178 -11.43 1.34 -10.62
C LEU A 178 -12.29 1.27 -11.90
N SER A 179 -12.68 2.43 -12.41
CA SER A 179 -13.36 2.56 -13.70
C SER A 179 -12.35 2.61 -14.84
N LEU A 180 -12.39 1.63 -15.74
CA LEU A 180 -11.56 1.65 -16.96
C LEU A 180 -11.88 2.86 -17.84
N HIS A 181 -13.15 3.25 -17.90
CA HIS A 181 -13.58 4.42 -18.66
C HIS A 181 -12.89 5.70 -18.16
N ASP A 182 -12.92 5.93 -16.84
CA ASP A 182 -12.33 7.13 -16.25
C ASP A 182 -10.80 7.12 -16.35
N LEU A 183 -10.19 5.93 -16.24
CA LEU A 183 -8.76 5.75 -16.44
C LEU A 183 -8.34 6.04 -17.89
N ASP A 184 -9.14 5.64 -18.87
CA ASP A 184 -8.88 5.93 -20.29
C ASP A 184 -9.01 7.42 -20.59
N GLN A 185 -10.00 8.12 -20.01
CA GLN A 185 -10.10 9.58 -20.12
C GLN A 185 -8.88 10.29 -19.54
N LEU A 186 -8.42 9.85 -18.37
CA LEU A 186 -7.18 10.33 -17.75
C LEU A 186 -5.94 10.08 -18.63
N LEU A 187 -5.87 8.93 -19.31
CA LEU A 187 -4.80 8.60 -20.26
C LEU A 187 -4.78 9.52 -21.49
N VAL A 188 -5.95 9.92 -21.98
CA VAL A 188 -6.08 10.89 -23.09
C VAL A 188 -5.59 12.27 -22.63
N GLY A 189 -6.02 12.74 -21.46
CA GLY A 189 -5.56 14.02 -20.89
C GLY A 189 -4.06 14.04 -20.56
N ALA A 190 -3.46 12.87 -20.32
CA ALA A 190 -2.04 12.72 -20.00
C ALA A 190 -1.11 12.63 -21.22
N MET A 191 -1.59 12.94 -22.43
CA MET A 191 -0.77 12.96 -23.64
C MET A 191 0.48 13.85 -23.48
N GLY A 192 1.62 13.36 -23.97
CA GLY A 192 2.91 14.05 -23.88
C GLY A 192 3.64 13.91 -22.52
N ARG A 193 2.99 13.36 -21.48
CA ARG A 193 3.66 13.11 -20.19
C ARG A 193 4.76 12.06 -20.34
N ARG A 194 5.87 12.27 -19.61
CA ARG A 194 6.95 11.28 -19.52
C ARG A 194 6.40 9.94 -18.99
N GLY A 195 6.76 8.85 -19.65
CA GLY A 195 6.31 7.51 -19.24
C GLY A 195 4.92 7.10 -19.74
N ILE A 196 4.18 7.97 -20.45
CA ILE A 196 2.80 7.68 -20.89
C ILE A 196 2.71 6.44 -21.79
N ARG A 197 3.71 6.17 -22.63
CA ARG A 197 3.75 4.95 -23.47
C ARG A 197 3.81 3.67 -22.62
N ARG A 198 4.53 3.70 -21.51
CA ARG A 198 4.60 2.58 -20.55
C ARG A 198 3.27 2.40 -19.85
N ALA A 199 2.66 3.52 -19.43
CA ALA A 199 1.35 3.51 -18.79
C ALA A 199 0.29 2.90 -19.70
N ARG A 200 0.21 3.32 -20.97
CA ARG A 200 -0.72 2.76 -21.96
C ARG A 200 -0.55 1.25 -22.13
N ARG A 201 0.69 0.78 -22.27
CA ARG A 201 0.98 -0.67 -22.38
C ARG A 201 0.51 -1.44 -21.15
N ALA A 202 0.75 -0.92 -19.95
CA ALA A 202 0.31 -1.56 -18.71
C ALA A 202 -1.22 -1.57 -18.61
N ILE A 203 -1.86 -0.44 -18.88
CA ILE A 203 -3.32 -0.27 -18.77
C ILE A 203 -4.06 -1.14 -19.79
N SER A 204 -3.53 -1.28 -21.01
CA SER A 204 -4.09 -2.20 -22.01
C SER A 204 -3.95 -3.68 -21.64
N SER A 205 -3.19 -4.00 -20.60
CA SER A 205 -2.91 -5.36 -20.14
C SER A 205 -3.61 -5.71 -18.82
N LEU A 206 -4.47 -4.83 -18.31
CA LEU A 206 -5.17 -5.08 -17.04
C LEU A 206 -6.25 -6.15 -17.19
N SER A 207 -6.51 -6.87 -16.11
CA SER A 207 -7.56 -7.88 -15.99
C SER A 207 -8.15 -7.86 -14.58
N ALA A 208 -9.46 -7.68 -14.49
CA ALA A 208 -10.19 -7.76 -13.22
C ALA A 208 -10.26 -9.19 -12.64
N ALA A 209 -9.86 -10.21 -13.41
CA ALA A 209 -9.92 -11.61 -12.99
C ALA A 209 -8.71 -12.05 -12.15
N SER A 210 -7.65 -11.24 -12.07
CA SER A 210 -6.48 -11.55 -11.24
C SER A 210 -6.74 -11.01 -9.83
N GLU A 211 -6.95 -11.91 -8.87
CA GLU A 211 -7.27 -11.56 -7.49
C GLU A 211 -6.02 -11.30 -6.66
N SER A 212 -4.83 -11.48 -7.26
CA SER A 212 -3.59 -11.54 -6.53
C SER A 212 -2.35 -11.19 -7.39
N ALA A 213 -1.26 -10.78 -6.76
CA ALA A 213 -0.04 -10.43 -7.49
C ALA A 213 0.59 -11.66 -8.17
N GLY A 214 0.46 -12.84 -7.55
CA GLY A 214 0.88 -14.11 -8.14
C GLY A 214 0.10 -14.45 -9.40
N GLU A 215 -1.22 -14.26 -9.39
CA GLU A 215 -2.08 -14.48 -10.55
C GLU A 215 -1.77 -13.53 -11.69
N THR A 216 -1.69 -12.22 -11.43
CA THR A 216 -1.33 -11.25 -12.49
C THR A 216 0.00 -11.61 -13.13
N ARG A 217 1.01 -11.93 -12.34
CA ARG A 217 2.33 -12.32 -12.87
C ARG A 217 2.27 -13.59 -13.70
N THR A 218 1.54 -14.59 -13.22
CA THR A 218 1.36 -15.85 -13.94
C THR A 218 0.67 -15.62 -15.28
N ARG A 219 -0.40 -14.82 -15.29
CA ARG A 219 -1.12 -14.41 -16.50
C ARG A 219 -0.20 -13.71 -17.50
N LEU A 220 0.65 -12.78 -17.04
CA LEU A 220 1.58 -12.07 -17.92
C LEU A 220 2.63 -13.01 -18.53
N ILE A 221 3.19 -13.94 -17.75
CA ILE A 221 4.17 -14.92 -18.24
C ILE A 221 3.50 -15.86 -19.26
N VAL A 222 2.32 -16.39 -18.93
CA VAL A 222 1.56 -17.28 -19.83
C VAL A 222 1.15 -16.58 -21.12
N GLY A 223 0.80 -15.29 -21.04
CA GLY A 223 0.45 -14.47 -22.20
C GLY A 223 1.59 -14.25 -23.20
N GLU A 224 2.84 -14.47 -22.78
CA GLU A 224 4.02 -14.40 -23.67
C GLU A 224 4.35 -15.74 -24.33
N LEU A 225 3.72 -16.84 -23.89
CA LEU A 225 3.96 -18.17 -24.43
C LEU A 225 3.06 -18.46 -25.64
N PRO A 226 3.57 -19.13 -26.70
CA PRO A 226 2.78 -19.51 -27.88
C PRO A 226 1.92 -20.76 -27.60
N ILE A 227 1.13 -20.71 -26.53
CA ILE A 227 0.22 -21.77 -26.11
C ILE A 227 -1.22 -21.24 -26.04
N GLU A 228 -2.19 -22.16 -26.01
CA GLU A 228 -3.58 -21.83 -25.70
C GLU A 228 -3.64 -21.00 -24.41
N GLN A 229 -4.42 -19.92 -24.39
CA GLN A 229 -4.52 -19.06 -23.21
C GLN A 229 -5.54 -19.65 -22.22
N PRO A 230 -5.22 -19.70 -20.92
CA PRO A 230 -6.10 -20.29 -19.93
C PRO A 230 -7.35 -19.42 -19.69
N GLU A 231 -8.46 -20.08 -19.38
CA GLU A 231 -9.60 -19.42 -18.75
C GLU A 231 -9.25 -19.09 -17.29
N GLN A 232 -9.54 -17.87 -16.85
CA GLN A 232 -9.30 -17.45 -15.47
C GLN A 232 -10.54 -17.68 -14.58
N GLN A 233 -10.32 -17.98 -13.30
CA GLN A 233 -11.36 -18.00 -12.25
C GLN A 233 -12.55 -18.94 -12.52
N VAL A 234 -12.27 -20.14 -13.05
CA VAL A 234 -13.28 -21.10 -13.49
C VAL A 234 -13.80 -21.97 -12.34
N TRP A 235 -15.11 -22.18 -12.28
CA TRP A 235 -15.73 -23.18 -11.40
C TRP A 235 -15.82 -24.54 -12.09
N ILE A 236 -15.28 -25.58 -11.45
CA ILE A 236 -15.34 -26.97 -11.91
C ILE A 236 -16.19 -27.78 -10.92
N SER A 237 -17.14 -28.53 -11.44
CA SER A 237 -17.93 -29.48 -10.65
C SER A 237 -17.26 -30.86 -10.70
N THR A 238 -17.02 -31.45 -9.54
CA THR A 238 -16.45 -32.79 -9.38
C THR A 238 -17.31 -33.62 -8.43
N ASN A 239 -17.07 -34.92 -8.36
CA ASN A 239 -17.76 -35.80 -7.39
C ASN A 239 -17.51 -35.38 -5.93
N ASN A 240 -16.44 -34.62 -5.67
CA ASN A 240 -16.08 -34.11 -4.34
C ASN A 240 -16.60 -32.66 -4.09
N GLY A 241 -17.45 -32.15 -4.97
CA GLY A 241 -18.00 -30.79 -4.88
C GLY A 241 -17.49 -29.83 -5.95
N ARG A 242 -17.84 -28.55 -5.79
CA ARG A 242 -17.44 -27.46 -6.69
C ARG A 242 -16.18 -26.78 -6.19
N PHE A 243 -15.20 -26.64 -7.07
CA PHE A 243 -13.92 -25.97 -6.78
C PHE A 243 -13.68 -24.84 -7.78
N ARG A 244 -13.13 -23.72 -7.30
CA ARG A 244 -12.66 -22.63 -8.15
C ARG A 244 -11.17 -22.82 -8.45
N VAL A 245 -10.80 -22.65 -9.71
CA VAL A 245 -9.41 -22.69 -10.18
C VAL A 245 -9.03 -21.36 -10.82
N ASP A 246 -7.80 -20.93 -10.58
CA ASP A 246 -7.35 -19.61 -11.01
C ASP A 246 -7.05 -19.58 -12.51
N PHE A 247 -6.48 -20.68 -13.04
CA PHE A 247 -6.24 -20.88 -14.47
C PHE A 247 -6.60 -22.31 -14.90
N LEU A 248 -7.32 -22.43 -16.02
CA LEU A 248 -7.74 -23.70 -16.62
C LEU A 248 -7.46 -23.73 -18.12
N TRP A 249 -6.73 -24.74 -18.59
CA TRP A 249 -6.65 -25.12 -20.00
C TRP A 249 -7.58 -26.29 -20.26
N ARG A 250 -8.74 -26.06 -20.89
CA ARG A 250 -9.73 -27.12 -21.12
C ARG A 250 -9.21 -28.17 -22.10
N GLY A 251 -8.57 -27.74 -23.19
CA GLY A 251 -7.99 -28.64 -24.19
C GLY A 251 -6.93 -29.58 -23.61
N LEU A 252 -6.15 -29.07 -22.65
CA LEU A 252 -5.04 -29.81 -22.01
C LEU A 252 -5.43 -30.51 -20.70
N ARG A 253 -6.64 -30.27 -20.17
CA ARG A 253 -7.10 -30.72 -18.84
C ARG A 253 -6.11 -30.35 -17.71
N LEU A 254 -5.44 -29.21 -17.85
CA LEU A 254 -4.45 -28.70 -16.89
C LEU A 254 -5.07 -27.57 -16.06
N ARG A 255 -4.85 -27.59 -14.74
CA ARG A 255 -5.15 -26.47 -13.85
C ARG A 255 -3.88 -25.94 -13.19
N LEU A 256 -3.80 -24.63 -13.04
CA LEU A 256 -2.70 -23.96 -12.33
C LEU A 256 -3.29 -23.04 -11.25
N ARG A 257 -2.74 -23.16 -10.04
CA ARG A 257 -3.03 -22.28 -8.90
C ARG A 257 -1.71 -21.65 -8.47
N PRO A 258 -1.45 -20.37 -8.76
CA PRO A 258 -0.28 -19.68 -8.24
C PRO A 258 -0.36 -19.67 -6.72
N VAL A 259 0.64 -20.26 -6.08
CA VAL A 259 0.76 -20.13 -4.63
C VAL A 259 1.39 -18.79 -4.31
N GLU A 260 0.69 -18.00 -3.51
CA GLU A 260 1.23 -16.77 -3.00
C GLU A 260 1.96 -17.01 -1.68
N TRP A 261 3.26 -16.71 -1.67
CA TRP A 261 4.07 -16.80 -0.45
C TRP A 261 3.64 -15.78 0.63
N TRP A 262 2.63 -14.94 0.39
CA TRP A 262 2.10 -13.95 1.33
C TRP A 262 0.74 -14.29 1.95
N SER A 263 -0.06 -15.19 1.35
CA SER A 263 -1.41 -15.54 1.83
C SER A 263 -1.41 -16.42 3.11
N LEU A 264 -0.24 -16.91 3.54
CA LEU A 264 -0.10 -17.63 4.81
C LEU A 264 -0.11 -16.72 6.07
N THR A 265 -0.39 -15.42 5.95
CA THR A 265 -0.35 -14.47 7.10
C THR A 265 -1.49 -13.45 7.14
N GLU A 266 -2.63 -13.71 6.50
CA GLU A 266 -3.83 -12.88 6.70
C GLU A 266 -4.53 -13.22 8.01
N THR A 267 -4.05 -12.61 9.10
CA THR A 267 -4.79 -12.51 10.37
C THR A 267 -4.58 -11.16 11.03
N LEU A 268 -4.63 -10.08 10.25
CA LEU A 268 -4.64 -8.71 10.77
C LEU A 268 -5.68 -7.80 10.09
N SER A 269 -6.60 -8.35 9.29
CA SER A 269 -7.72 -7.60 8.69
C SER A 269 -8.93 -7.43 9.62
N THR A 270 -8.92 -7.97 10.85
CA THR A 270 -10.09 -7.97 11.75
C THR A 270 -10.23 -6.72 12.64
N LEU A 271 -9.89 -5.53 12.16
CA LEU A 271 -10.22 -4.27 12.86
C LEU A 271 -10.92 -3.25 11.97
N THR A 272 -11.80 -3.70 11.09
CA THR A 272 -12.84 -2.83 10.52
C THR A 272 -14.08 -3.67 10.23
N THR A 273 -14.99 -3.75 11.20
CA THR A 273 -16.45 -3.59 11.05
C THR A 273 -17.12 -3.89 12.39
N ALA A 274 -17.63 -2.86 13.06
CA ALA A 274 -18.75 -3.00 13.99
C ALA A 274 -19.57 -1.70 13.96
N ARG A 275 -20.48 -1.61 12.98
CA ARG A 275 -21.66 -0.74 13.13
C ARG A 275 -22.57 -1.41 14.16
N PRO A 276 -23.03 -0.71 15.22
CA PRO A 276 -24.09 -1.24 16.05
C PRO A 276 -25.40 -1.21 15.26
N ARG A 277 -26.04 -2.38 15.09
CA ARG A 277 -27.46 -2.46 14.75
C ARG A 277 -28.26 -1.96 15.96
N SER A 278 -28.89 -0.80 15.85
CA SER A 278 -29.95 -0.41 16.76
C SER A 278 -31.22 -1.21 16.44
N ARG A 279 -31.66 -2.04 17.39
CA ARG A 279 -33.03 -2.52 17.46
C ARG A 279 -33.86 -1.48 18.21
N ARG A 280 -34.80 -0.85 17.52
CA ARG A 280 -36.20 -0.64 17.90
C ARG A 280 -36.91 0.08 16.76
#